data_AF-A0A2V8KF08-F1
#
_entry.id   AF-A0A2V8KF08-F1
#
_cell.length_a   1.000
_cell.length_b   1.000
_cell.length_c   1.000
_cell.angle_alpha   90.00
_cell.angle_beta   90.00
_cell.angle_gamma   90.00
#
_symmetry.space_group_name_H-M   'P 1'
#
loop_
_entity.id
_entity.type
_entity.pdbx_description
1 polymer ?
#
loop_
_entity_poly.entity_id
_entity_poly.type
_entity_poly.pdbx_seq_one_letter_code
_entity_poly.pdbx_strand_id
1 'polypeptide(L)' 'EETSAFARQHGITFDLLIDEYPYSVSSAYGLHNVPAIFMVQGDGTITLSEFGFSKSVLNCIAGYSVFAPNDGLPATRPG' A
#
# COMPACT_ATOMS: atom_id res chain seq x y z
N GLU A 1 -14.64 14.37 5.93
CA GLU A 1 -14.48 14.31 7.41
C GLU A 1 -13.94 12.97 7.89
N GLU A 2 -14.44 11.86 7.34
CA GLU A 2 -14.01 10.49 7.70
C GLU A 2 -12.49 10.26 7.52
N THR A 3 -11.92 10.61 6.37
CA THR A 3 -10.47 10.44 6.10
C THR A 3 -9.60 11.17 7.11
N SER A 4 -9.95 12.40 7.46
CA SER A 4 -9.19 13.19 8.45
C SER A 4 -9.34 12.63 9.87
N ALA A 5 -10.50 12.07 10.22
CA ALA A 5 -10.71 11.41 11.51
C ALA A 5 -9.88 10.12 11.59
N PHE A 6 -9.88 9.32 10.52
CA PHE A 6 -9.06 8.11 10.40
C PHE A 6 -7.56 8.42 10.54
N ALA A 7 -7.09 9.49 9.87
CA ALA A 7 -5.70 9.94 9.98
C ALA A 7 -5.30 10.24 11.43
N ARG A 8 -6.14 10.97 12.17
CA ARG A 8 -5.90 11.29 13.58
C ARG A 8 -5.92 10.04 14.46
N GLN A 9 -6.86 9.14 14.25
CA GLN A 9 -6.99 7.90 15.03
C GLN A 9 -5.75 7.01 14.89
N HIS A 10 -5.18 6.93 13.68
CA HIS A 10 -4.04 6.06 13.39
C HIS A 10 -2.69 6.78 13.36
N GLY A 11 -2.64 8.07 13.68
CA GLY A 11 -1.40 8.85 13.72
C GLY A 11 -0.73 9.01 12.35
N ILE A 12 -1.51 9.05 11.27
CA ILE A 12 -0.99 9.24 9.92
C ILE A 12 -0.53 10.69 9.76
N THR A 13 0.75 10.87 9.42
CA THR A 13 1.39 12.19 9.29
C THR A 13 1.74 12.57 7.85
N PHE A 14 1.51 11.69 6.89
CA PHE A 14 1.68 11.97 5.47
C PHE A 14 0.35 12.41 4.84
N ASP A 15 0.43 13.02 3.66
CA ASP A 15 -0.75 13.53 2.96
C ASP A 15 -1.70 12.40 2.55
N LEU A 16 -2.99 12.62 2.82
CA LEU A 16 -4.07 11.73 2.39
C LEU A 16 -4.92 12.45 1.34
N LEU A 17 -5.05 11.83 0.18
CA LEU A 17 -5.85 12.32 -0.93
C LEU A 17 -7.01 11.36 -1.18
N ILE A 18 -8.16 11.90 -1.57
CA ILE A 18 -9.34 11.12 -1.95
C ILE A 18 -9.41 11.11 -3.48
N ASP A 19 -9.41 9.92 -4.06
CA ASP A 19 -9.80 9.73 -5.46
C ASP A 19 -11.32 9.57 -5.49
N GLU A 20 -12.00 10.64 -5.89
CA GLU A 20 -13.46 10.67 -5.93
C GLU A 20 -13.99 9.88 -7.14
N TYR A 21 -15.24 9.39 -7.06
CA TYR A 21 -15.90 8.76 -8.20
C TYR A 21 -15.84 9.69 -9.43
N PRO A 22 -15.38 9.21 -10.61
CA PRO A 22 -15.33 7.81 -11.05
C PRO A 22 -14.00 7.08 -10.84
N TYR A 23 -13.17 7.48 -9.87
CA TYR A 23 -11.91 6.84 -9.52
C TYR A 23 -10.88 6.85 -10.65
N SER A 24 -10.69 8.04 -11.22
CA SER A 24 -9.82 8.23 -12.40
C SER A 24 -8.36 7.91 -12.11
N VAL A 25 -7.87 8.24 -10.91
CA VAL A 25 -6.49 7.93 -10.50
C VAL A 25 -6.35 6.43 -10.30
N SER A 26 -7.29 5.81 -9.58
CA SER A 26 -7.27 4.38 -9.33
C SER A 26 -7.30 3.56 -10.63
N SER A 27 -8.13 3.99 -11.59
CA SER A 27 -8.19 3.39 -12.93
C SER A 27 -6.87 3.53 -13.69
N ALA A 28 -6.21 4.69 -13.61
CA ALA A 28 -4.92 4.91 -14.25
C ALA A 28 -3.80 4.03 -13.66
N TYR A 29 -3.86 3.70 -12.37
CA TYR A 29 -2.94 2.78 -11.71
C TYR A 29 -3.34 1.30 -11.85
N GLY A 30 -4.44 0.99 -12.52
CA GLY A 30 -4.94 -0.38 -12.68
C GLY A 30 -5.40 -1.01 -11.35
N LEU A 31 -5.91 -0.21 -10.42
CA LEU A 31 -6.39 -0.70 -9.13
C LEU A 31 -7.71 -1.46 -9.27
N HIS A 32 -7.64 -2.79 -9.18
CA HIS A 32 -8.80 -3.68 -9.20
C HIS A 32 -9.22 -4.17 -7.81
N ASN A 33 -8.27 -4.21 -6.87
CA ASN A 33 -8.48 -4.64 -5.51
C ASN A 33 -7.58 -3.84 -4.57
N VAL A 34 -8.06 -3.65 -3.36
CA VAL A 34 -7.35 -2.99 -2.25
C VAL A 34 -7.04 -4.01 -1.16
N PRO A 35 -5.99 -3.80 -0.36
CA PRO A 35 -5.02 -2.71 -0.43
C PRO A 35 -4.02 -2.92 -1.58
N ALA A 36 -3.37 -1.83 -1.99
CA ALA A 36 -2.29 -1.87 -2.99
C ALA A 36 -1.18 -0.88 -2.61
N ILE A 37 0.05 -1.21 -2.96
CA ILE A 37 1.26 -0.42 -2.65
C ILE A 37 2.08 -0.27 -3.93
N PHE A 38 2.53 0.96 -4.22
CA PHE A 38 3.40 1.26 -5.34
C PHE A 38 4.67 1.95 -4.87
N MET A 39 5.82 1.53 -5.38
CA MET A 39 7.09 2.24 -5.18
C MET A 39 7.43 3.05 -6.42
N VAL A 40 7.26 4.37 -6.32
CA VAL A 40 7.45 5.33 -7.42
C VAL A 40 8.78 6.06 -7.23
N GLN A 41 9.63 6.04 -8.25
CA GLN A 41 10.91 6.75 -8.27
C GLN A 41 10.70 8.25 -8.54
N GLY A 42 11.74 9.06 -8.33
CA GLY A 42 11.66 10.52 -8.52
C GLY A 42 11.36 10.97 -9.95
N ASP A 43 11.55 10.10 -10.94
CA ASP A 43 11.21 10.31 -12.35
C ASP A 43 9.77 9.86 -12.71
N GLY A 44 9.00 9.36 -11.73
CA GLY A 44 7.65 8.83 -11.93
C GLY A 44 7.60 7.35 -12.31
N THR A 45 8.75 6.66 -12.43
CA THR A 45 8.77 5.23 -12.76
C THR A 45 8.28 4.39 -11.58
N ILE A 46 7.27 3.55 -11.81
CA ILE A 46 6.85 2.53 -10.83
C ILE A 46 7.84 1.36 -10.91
N THR A 47 8.54 1.10 -9.81
CA THR A 47 9.54 0.02 -9.70
C THR A 47 9.03 -1.22 -8.98
N LEU A 48 7.90 -1.09 -8.27
CA LEU A 48 7.23 -2.18 -7.57
C LEU A 48 5.75 -1.86 -7.49
N SER A 49 4.92 -2.87 -7.78
CA SER A 49 3.47 -2.86 -7.55
C SER A 49 3.10 -4.10 -6.75
N GLU A 50 2.37 -3.92 -5.65
CA GLU A 50 1.87 -4.98 -4.79
C GLU A 50 0.37 -4.83 -4.59
N PHE A 51 -0.35 -5.93 -4.69
CA PHE A 51 -1.80 -5.98 -4.52
C PHE A 51 -2.12 -6.96 -3.38
N GLY A 52 -2.44 -6.43 -2.20
CA GLY A 52 -2.60 -7.17 -0.95
C GLY A 52 -1.39 -7.03 -0.03
N PHE A 53 -1.14 -8.06 0.77
CA PHE A 53 -0.03 -8.10 1.71
C PHE A 53 0.85 -9.34 1.51
N SER A 54 1.86 -9.23 0.66
CA SER A 54 2.96 -10.20 0.59
C SER A 54 4.08 -9.88 1.58
N LYS A 55 4.43 -10.86 2.42
CA LYS A 55 5.52 -10.71 3.40
C LYS A 55 6.87 -10.42 2.73
N SER A 56 7.16 -11.07 1.60
CA SER A 56 8.43 -10.86 0.90
C SER A 56 8.55 -9.46 0.33
N VAL A 57 7.44 -8.93 -0.21
CA VAL A 57 7.38 -7.59 -0.78
C VAL A 57 7.47 -6.52 0.31
N LEU A 58 6.76 -6.68 1.43
CA LEU A 58 6.85 -5.76 2.55
C LEU A 58 8.24 -5.74 3.18
N ASN A 59 8.92 -6.88 3.30
CA ASN A 59 10.33 -6.94 3.71
C ASN A 59 11.25 -6.22 2.71
N CYS A 60 10.99 -6.37 1.40
CA CYS A 60 11.75 -5.69 0.35
C CYS A 60 11.61 -4.16 0.46
N ILE A 61 10.37 -3.66 0.61
CA ILE A 61 10.08 -2.23 0.79
C ILE A 61 10.72 -1.68 2.05
N ALA A 62 10.68 -2.43 3.16
CA ALA A 62 11.28 -2.03 4.42
C ALA A 62 12.82 -2.01 4.37
N GLY A 63 13.44 -2.81 3.50
CA GLY A 63 14.89 -3.02 3.46
C GLY A 63 15.43 -3.88 4.61
N TYR A 64 14.55 -4.51 5.40
CA TYR A 64 14.89 -5.44 6.48
C TYR A 64 13.76 -6.45 6.73
N SER A 65 14.02 -7.47 7.55
CA SER A 65 13.03 -8.49 7.91
C SER A 65 12.02 -7.96 8.94
N VAL A 66 10.94 -7.36 8.45
CA VAL A 66 9.73 -7.08 9.25
C VAL A 66 9.08 -8.40 9.68
N PHE A 67 9.03 -9.35 8.75
CA PHE A 67 8.49 -10.69 8.96
C PHE A 67 9.59 -11.75 8.97
N ALA A 68 9.63 -12.57 10.01
CA ALA A 68 10.54 -13.71 10.09
C ALA A 68 10.04 -14.88 9.23
N PRO A 69 10.95 -15.76 8.74
CA PRO A 69 10.57 -16.92 7.93
C PRO A 69 9.55 -17.86 8.61
N ASN A 70 9.58 -17.95 9.94
CA ASN A 70 8.77 -18.87 10.75
C ASN A 70 7.85 -18.14 11.76
N ASP A 71 7.34 -16.97 11.41
CA ASP A 71 6.44 -16.20 12.28
C ASP A 71 5.00 -16.75 12.37
N GLY A 72 4.70 -17.86 11.69
CA GLY A 72 3.37 -18.49 11.68
C GLY A 72 2.32 -17.76 10.83
N LEU A 73 2.69 -16.69 10.13
CA LEU A 73 1.79 -15.94 9.24
C LEU A 73 1.87 -16.48 7.81
N PRO A 74 0.75 -16.49 7.06
CA PRO A 74 0.76 -16.89 5.66
C PRO A 74 1.65 -15.96 4.83
N ALA A 75 2.25 -16.50 3.78
CA ALA A 75 3.14 -15.74 2.89
C ALA A 75 2.44 -14.52 2.26
N THR A 76 1.15 -14.67 1.96
CA THR A 76 0.29 -13.63 1.40
C THR A 76 -1.04 -13.59 2.13
N ARG A 77 -1.63 -12.40 2.23
CA ARG A 77 -3.04 -12.21 2.57
C ARG A 77 -3.70 -11.33 1.52
N PRO A 78 -4.80 -11.80 0.88
CA PRO A 78 -5.63 -10.91 0.09
C PRO A 78 -6.26 -9.84 1.02
N GLY A 79 -6.60 -8.70 0.43
CA GLY A 79 -7.37 -7.65 1.09
C GLY A 79 -8.83 -8.02 1.29
#